data_AF-A0A7K2N162-F1
#
_entry.id   AF-A0A7K2N162-F1
#
_cell.length_a   1.000
_cell.length_b   1.000
_cell.length_c   1.000
_cell.angle_alpha   90.00
_cell.angle_beta   90.00
_cell.angle_gamma   90.00
#
_symmetry.space_group_name_H-M   'P 1'
#
loop_
_entity.id
_entity.type
_entity.pdbx_description
1 polymer ?
#
loop_
_entity_poly.entity_id
_entity_poly.type
_entity_poly.pdbx_seq_one_letter_code
_entity_poly.pdbx_strand_id
1 'polypeptide(L)'
;CPSHVPAPDVPDPDAALAETLSFWQDWVQECAYEGPYREAVVRSLITLKAMTYGPSGGIVAAPTTSLPEEVGGDRNWDYRFTWLRDAATTLAALLGTGYRQEAQDWRRWLLRAVAGDPENLQIMYGITGERDLRERELPWLPGYEGSAPVRVGNGAADQLQLDVYGEVIDTLYLAHQSGVAHCADTAVLHQRLIEHLVQRWREPDEGIWEIRGARRRFVHSKVMAWVAVDRTIRLAEAGALDMDVAPLVELRAMIHREVCDKGFDPVRNTFTQSYGSQELDAATLLIPRTGFLPPDDPRVIGTVDAVRRELSTDDGLVYRYPTCGEDVGVDGLTGDEGAFFLCNFWLVDGLALTGRPDEARDLFERLLALRNDLGLLAEEYDPVQQRQLGNFPQAFSHMGLIQSALLLQQMATQSAPCHAALAVPAPRSASRSRRQSTADLTPQHA
;
A
#
# COMPACT_ATOMS: atom_id res chain seq x y z
N CYS A 1 15.13 -35.72 16.87
CA CYS A 1 16.08 -36.04 15.77
C CYS A 1 17.24 -35.06 15.83
N PRO A 2 18.51 -35.51 15.73
CA PRO A 2 19.62 -34.57 15.60
C PRO A 2 19.50 -33.81 14.27
N SER A 3 19.78 -32.50 14.29
CA SER A 3 19.85 -31.67 13.09
C SER A 3 20.89 -32.22 12.12
N HIS A 4 20.68 -32.03 10.80
CA HIS A 4 21.64 -32.42 9.77
C HIS A 4 22.89 -31.53 9.72
N VAL A 5 22.89 -30.44 10.50
CA VAL A 5 23.98 -29.46 10.61
C VAL A 5 24.49 -29.43 12.06
N PRO A 6 25.80 -29.26 12.31
CA PRO A 6 26.31 -29.00 13.66
C PRO A 6 25.61 -27.82 14.32
N ALA A 7 25.60 -27.81 15.65
CA ALA A 7 25.06 -26.69 16.41
C ALA A 7 25.82 -25.40 16.04
N PRO A 8 25.13 -24.27 15.83
CA PRO A 8 25.80 -23.00 15.59
C PRO A 8 26.62 -22.60 16.81
N ASP A 9 27.73 -21.90 16.58
CA ASP A 9 28.55 -21.34 17.66
C ASP A 9 27.73 -20.37 18.50
N VAL A 10 27.95 -20.37 19.82
CA VAL A 10 27.33 -19.40 20.73
C VAL A 10 28.01 -18.05 20.51
N PRO A 11 27.29 -17.00 20.07
CA PRO A 11 27.89 -15.70 19.84
C PRO A 11 28.30 -15.04 21.17
N ASP A 12 29.32 -14.20 21.13
CA ASP A 12 29.63 -13.26 22.23
C ASP A 12 28.47 -12.25 22.34
N PRO A 13 27.75 -12.19 23.48
CA PRO A 13 26.56 -11.36 23.60
C PRO A 13 26.84 -9.87 23.44
N ASP A 14 27.99 -9.37 23.90
CA ASP A 14 28.32 -7.94 23.81
C ASP A 14 28.67 -7.57 22.36
N ALA A 15 29.39 -8.45 21.66
CA ALA A 15 29.68 -8.27 20.24
C ALA A 15 28.39 -8.32 19.39
N ALA A 16 27.52 -9.30 19.63
CA ALA A 16 26.26 -9.44 18.89
C ALA A 16 25.31 -8.23 19.10
N LEU A 17 25.26 -7.70 20.34
CA LEU A 17 24.50 -6.48 20.62
C LEU A 17 25.10 -5.27 19.89
N ALA A 18 26.42 -5.10 19.93
CA ALA A 18 27.10 -4.00 19.25
C ALA A 18 26.88 -4.04 17.73
N GLU A 19 27.00 -5.22 17.11
CA GLU A 19 26.72 -5.44 15.69
C GLU A 19 25.27 -5.12 15.33
N THR A 20 24.31 -5.59 16.16
CA THR A 20 22.88 -5.32 15.96
C THR A 20 22.57 -3.83 16.05
N LEU A 21 23.14 -3.13 17.04
CA LEU A 21 22.95 -1.70 17.21
C LEU A 21 23.55 -0.91 16.05
N SER A 22 24.78 -1.23 15.62
CA SER A 22 25.42 -0.58 14.47
C SER A 22 24.57 -0.76 13.23
N PHE A 23 24.15 -1.98 12.93
CA PHE A 23 23.33 -2.27 11.75
C PHE A 23 22.06 -1.41 11.70
N TRP A 24 21.29 -1.36 12.79
CA TRP A 24 20.04 -0.58 12.82
C TRP A 24 20.29 0.93 12.83
N GLN A 25 21.33 1.41 13.51
CA GLN A 25 21.67 2.83 13.51
C GLN A 25 22.12 3.30 12.12
N ASP A 26 22.98 2.53 11.46
CA ASP A 26 23.45 2.81 10.10
C ASP A 26 22.27 2.79 9.11
N TRP A 27 21.42 1.77 9.19
CA TRP A 27 20.25 1.65 8.32
C TRP A 27 19.25 2.81 8.51
N VAL A 28 18.96 3.22 9.75
CA VAL A 28 18.04 4.33 10.03
C VAL A 28 18.56 5.69 9.52
N GLN A 29 19.89 5.87 9.47
CA GLN A 29 20.49 7.10 8.95
C GLN A 29 20.19 7.34 7.46
N GLU A 30 19.86 6.30 6.70
CA GLU A 30 19.47 6.42 5.29
C GLU A 30 18.06 7.02 5.09
N CYS A 31 17.23 7.07 6.13
CA CYS A 31 15.85 7.54 6.02
C CYS A 31 15.79 9.04 5.67
N ALA A 32 15.28 9.34 4.47
CA ALA A 32 15.18 10.69 3.90
C ALA A 32 13.99 11.51 4.44
N TYR A 33 13.15 10.96 5.32
CA TYR A 33 11.99 11.66 5.86
C TYR A 33 12.39 12.65 6.97
N GLU A 34 12.29 13.95 6.69
CA GLU A 34 12.61 15.03 7.64
C GLU A 34 11.37 15.72 8.23
N GLY A 35 10.18 15.14 8.05
CA GLY A 35 8.92 15.70 8.53
C GLY A 35 8.76 15.62 10.06
N PRO A 36 7.71 16.28 10.61
CA PRO A 36 7.50 16.39 12.06
C PRO A 36 7.28 15.04 12.76
N TYR A 37 6.87 14.01 12.03
CA TYR A 37 6.55 12.69 12.58
C TYR A 37 7.71 11.69 12.45
N ARG A 38 8.96 12.18 12.34
CA ARG A 38 10.12 11.34 11.99
C ARG A 38 10.31 10.16 12.93
N GLU A 39 10.12 10.33 14.23
CA GLU A 39 10.26 9.24 15.20
C GLU A 39 9.26 8.09 14.92
N ALA A 40 7.99 8.43 14.65
CA ALA A 40 6.95 7.47 14.34
C ALA A 40 7.20 6.75 13.01
N VAL A 41 7.66 7.49 12.00
CA VAL A 41 8.04 6.97 10.68
C VAL A 41 9.22 6.01 10.80
N VAL A 42 10.30 6.41 11.47
CA VAL A 42 11.49 5.57 11.69
C VAL A 42 11.14 4.30 12.45
N ARG A 43 10.33 4.39 13.53
CA ARG A 43 9.87 3.19 14.26
C ARG A 43 9.12 2.24 13.33
N SER A 44 8.21 2.76 12.52
CA SER A 44 7.42 1.96 11.58
C SER A 44 8.29 1.31 10.50
N LEU A 45 9.27 2.05 9.98
CA LEU A 45 10.25 1.53 9.02
C LEU A 45 11.08 0.38 9.60
N ILE A 46 11.56 0.52 10.84
CA ILE A 46 12.26 -0.55 11.56
C ILE A 46 11.37 -1.79 11.67
N THR A 47 10.09 -1.62 12.02
CA THR A 47 9.13 -2.72 12.10
C THR A 47 8.95 -3.44 10.77
N LEU A 48 8.72 -2.70 9.67
CA LEU A 48 8.58 -3.27 8.33
C LEU A 48 9.86 -4.02 7.89
N LYS A 49 11.03 -3.44 8.17
CA LYS A 49 12.32 -4.08 7.90
C LYS A 49 12.51 -5.36 8.72
N ALA A 50 12.10 -5.38 9.98
CA ALA A 50 12.19 -6.55 10.85
C ALA A 50 11.22 -7.68 10.43
N MET A 51 10.11 -7.34 9.76
CA MET A 51 9.18 -8.30 9.16
C MET A 51 9.62 -8.82 7.78
N THR A 52 10.78 -8.35 7.28
CA THR A 52 11.36 -8.83 6.02
C THR A 52 12.30 -10.01 6.28
N TYR A 53 12.03 -11.15 5.68
CA TYR A 53 12.91 -12.31 5.73
C TYR A 53 14.14 -12.09 4.85
N GLY A 54 15.24 -11.65 5.46
CA GLY A 54 16.48 -11.26 4.78
C GLY A 54 16.97 -12.19 3.66
N PRO A 55 16.98 -13.54 3.83
CA PRO A 55 17.48 -14.44 2.80
C PRO A 55 16.70 -14.42 1.48
N SER A 56 15.38 -14.22 1.53
CA SER A 56 14.54 -14.23 0.33
C SER A 56 14.06 -12.83 -0.08
N GLY A 57 13.89 -11.91 0.88
CA GLY A 57 13.21 -10.62 0.68
C GLY A 57 11.68 -10.69 0.83
N GLY A 58 11.12 -11.83 1.23
CA GLY A 58 9.69 -11.98 1.52
C GLY A 58 9.30 -11.18 2.77
N ILE A 59 8.17 -10.47 2.72
CA ILE A 59 7.72 -9.57 3.78
C ILE A 59 6.42 -10.13 4.34
N VAL A 60 6.38 -10.49 5.62
CA VAL A 60 5.14 -11.01 6.22
C VAL A 60 4.15 -9.90 6.53
N ALA A 61 2.85 -10.17 6.39
CA ALA A 61 1.80 -9.24 6.80
C ALA A 61 1.83 -8.96 8.31
N ALA A 62 2.11 -10.00 9.11
CA ALA A 62 2.47 -9.90 10.51
C ALA A 62 3.24 -11.16 10.97
N PRO A 63 4.09 -11.08 12.00
CA PRO A 63 4.80 -12.24 12.54
C PRO A 63 3.94 -13.11 13.48
N THR A 64 2.62 -12.96 13.45
CA THR A 64 1.66 -13.64 14.34
C THR A 64 0.61 -14.43 13.56
N THR A 65 -0.09 -15.30 14.28
CA THR A 65 -1.25 -16.02 13.77
C THR A 65 -2.36 -16.04 14.81
N SER A 66 -3.60 -16.01 14.33
CA SER A 66 -4.81 -16.29 15.11
C SER A 66 -5.00 -15.38 16.32
N LEU A 67 -4.53 -14.14 16.22
CA LEU A 67 -4.95 -13.09 17.13
C LEU A 67 -6.33 -12.58 16.68
N PRO A 68 -7.28 -12.40 17.62
CA PRO A 68 -8.67 -12.13 17.28
C PRO A 68 -8.93 -10.69 16.84
N GLU A 69 -9.68 -10.52 15.76
CA GLU A 69 -10.35 -9.26 15.38
C GLU A 69 -11.50 -8.92 16.36
N GLU A 70 -12.05 -9.93 17.05
CA GLU A 70 -13.00 -9.80 18.16
C GLU A 70 -12.69 -10.87 19.23
N VAL A 71 -12.45 -10.48 20.48
CA VAL A 71 -12.12 -11.44 21.55
C VAL A 71 -13.27 -12.43 21.77
N GLY A 72 -12.97 -13.72 21.66
CA GLY A 72 -13.96 -14.81 21.70
C GLY A 72 -14.62 -15.10 20.35
N GLY A 73 -14.41 -14.25 19.35
CA GLY A 73 -14.90 -14.41 17.98
C GLY A 73 -14.07 -15.40 17.15
N ASP A 74 -14.57 -15.68 15.94
CA ASP A 74 -14.01 -16.66 15.02
C ASP A 74 -13.13 -16.05 13.92
N ARG A 75 -12.98 -14.72 13.90
CA ARG A 75 -12.13 -13.94 12.99
C ARG A 75 -10.66 -13.95 13.46
N ASN A 76 -10.01 -15.10 13.26
CA ASN A 76 -8.66 -15.40 13.74
C ASN A 76 -7.79 -15.94 12.58
N TRP A 77 -6.86 -15.15 12.05
CA TRP A 77 -6.14 -15.46 10.80
C TRP A 77 -4.63 -15.61 10.95
N ASP A 78 -4.00 -16.45 10.12
CA ASP A 78 -2.54 -16.60 10.07
C ASP A 78 -1.92 -15.62 9.07
N TYR A 79 -1.11 -14.68 9.57
CA TYR A 79 -0.55 -13.57 8.78
C TYR A 79 0.94 -13.71 8.49
N ARG A 80 1.53 -14.88 8.78
CA ARG A 80 2.97 -15.15 8.61
C ARG A 80 3.36 -15.40 7.15
N PHE A 81 2.57 -14.92 6.20
CA PHE A 81 2.75 -15.08 4.76
C PHE A 81 3.02 -13.74 4.09
N THR A 82 3.58 -13.79 2.89
CA THR A 82 3.85 -12.61 2.05
C THR A 82 2.71 -12.41 1.07
N TRP A 83 1.80 -11.49 1.41
CA TRP A 83 0.80 -10.99 0.46
C TRP A 83 1.46 -10.07 -0.56
N LEU A 84 1.07 -10.22 -1.82
CA LEU A 84 1.58 -9.36 -2.89
C LEU A 84 1.20 -7.90 -2.64
N ARG A 85 -0.05 -7.64 -2.20
CA ARG A 85 -0.57 -6.31 -1.84
C ARG A 85 0.22 -5.68 -0.70
N ASP A 86 0.41 -6.41 0.39
CA ASP A 86 1.11 -5.92 1.58
C ASP A 86 2.57 -5.61 1.28
N ALA A 87 3.23 -6.50 0.54
CA ALA A 87 4.63 -6.33 0.18
C ALA A 87 4.82 -5.19 -0.86
N ALA A 88 3.88 -5.04 -1.79
CA ALA A 88 3.78 -3.89 -2.72
C ALA A 88 3.69 -2.56 -1.96
N THR A 89 2.75 -2.48 -1.01
CA THR A 89 2.54 -1.29 -0.18
C THR A 89 3.74 -1.01 0.73
N THR A 90 4.41 -2.06 1.23
CA THR A 90 5.60 -1.93 2.11
C THR A 90 6.73 -1.32 1.33
N LEU A 91 6.88 -1.79 0.10
CA LEU A 91 7.87 -1.28 -0.81
C LEU A 91 7.61 0.19 -1.16
N ALA A 92 6.35 0.58 -1.37
CA ALA A 92 6.03 1.98 -1.61
C ALA A 92 6.44 2.89 -0.44
N ALA A 93 6.23 2.44 0.81
CA ALA A 93 6.67 3.17 2.01
C ALA A 93 8.20 3.27 2.12
N LEU A 94 8.92 2.18 1.83
CA LEU A 94 10.38 2.14 1.84
C LEU A 94 10.98 3.05 0.76
N LEU A 95 10.49 2.97 -0.48
CA LEU A 95 10.93 3.83 -1.59
C LEU A 95 10.65 5.31 -1.31
N GLY A 96 9.45 5.63 -0.80
CA GLY A 96 9.06 6.99 -0.44
C GLY A 96 9.92 7.61 0.66
N THR A 97 10.66 6.80 1.42
CA THR A 97 11.56 7.23 2.50
C THR A 97 13.04 7.03 2.20
N GLY A 98 13.40 6.65 0.96
CA GLY A 98 14.79 6.59 0.48
C GLY A 98 15.41 5.19 0.40
N TYR A 99 14.74 4.15 0.90
CA TYR A 99 15.25 2.79 0.97
C TYR A 99 15.10 2.04 -0.36
N ARG A 100 16.18 1.99 -1.14
CA ARG A 100 16.19 1.37 -2.49
C ARG A 100 16.64 -0.08 -2.49
N GLN A 101 17.38 -0.54 -1.49
CA GLN A 101 17.93 -1.90 -1.49
C GLN A 101 16.82 -2.95 -1.32
N GLU A 102 15.92 -2.70 -0.38
CA GLU A 102 14.75 -3.51 -0.08
C GLU A 102 13.85 -3.65 -1.31
N ALA A 103 13.75 -2.60 -2.13
CA ALA A 103 13.06 -2.62 -3.42
C ALA A 103 13.64 -3.65 -4.39
N GLN A 104 14.96 -3.70 -4.47
CA GLN A 104 15.63 -4.64 -5.35
C GLN A 104 15.47 -6.08 -4.85
N ASP A 105 15.54 -6.28 -3.54
CA ASP A 105 15.42 -7.59 -2.90
C ASP A 105 14.00 -8.14 -3.08
N TRP A 106 12.98 -7.32 -2.82
CA TRP A 106 11.58 -7.66 -3.06
C TRP A 106 11.30 -7.93 -4.54
N ARG A 107 11.79 -7.11 -5.47
CA ARG A 107 11.61 -7.38 -6.90
C ARG A 107 12.17 -8.75 -7.29
N ARG A 108 13.35 -9.12 -6.75
CA ARG A 108 13.92 -10.46 -6.99
C ARG A 108 13.06 -11.55 -6.35
N TRP A 109 12.47 -11.30 -5.19
CA TRP A 109 11.51 -12.21 -4.57
C TRP A 109 10.26 -12.39 -5.44
N LEU A 110 9.63 -11.30 -5.88
CA LEU A 110 8.44 -11.30 -6.72
C LEU A 110 8.66 -12.12 -8.00
N LEU A 111 9.77 -11.86 -8.69
CA LEU A 111 10.12 -12.62 -9.91
C LEU A 111 10.28 -14.11 -9.65
N ARG A 112 10.77 -14.53 -8.47
CA ARG A 112 10.90 -15.95 -8.10
C ARG A 112 9.57 -16.56 -7.67
N ALA A 113 8.78 -15.87 -6.86
CA ALA A 113 7.49 -16.36 -6.35
C ALA A 113 6.44 -16.46 -7.46
N VAL A 114 6.43 -15.46 -8.35
CA VAL A 114 5.50 -15.35 -9.49
C VAL A 114 6.06 -16.02 -10.75
N ALA A 115 7.29 -16.55 -10.71
CA ALA A 115 7.86 -17.30 -11.83
C ALA A 115 6.89 -18.40 -12.30
N GLY A 116 6.42 -18.29 -13.55
CA GLY A 116 5.48 -19.24 -14.14
C GLY A 116 4.37 -18.60 -14.96
N ASP A 117 3.19 -19.20 -14.87
CA ASP A 117 1.98 -18.83 -15.59
C ASP A 117 1.18 -17.78 -14.79
N PRO A 118 0.85 -16.60 -15.37
CA PRO A 118 0.04 -15.55 -14.73
C PRO A 118 -1.34 -16.02 -14.27
N GLU A 119 -1.88 -17.07 -14.90
CA GLU A 119 -3.14 -17.68 -14.48
C GLU A 119 -3.05 -18.31 -13.09
N ASN A 120 -1.82 -18.60 -12.64
CA ASN A 120 -1.52 -19.17 -11.34
C ASN A 120 -0.94 -18.12 -10.37
N LEU A 121 -1.19 -16.83 -10.59
CA LEU A 121 -0.86 -15.81 -9.59
C LEU A 121 -1.69 -16.07 -8.32
N GLN A 122 -1.03 -16.26 -7.18
CA GLN A 122 -1.68 -16.32 -5.88
C GLN A 122 -1.57 -14.96 -5.22
N ILE A 123 -2.53 -14.65 -4.36
CA ILE A 123 -2.54 -13.38 -3.63
C ILE A 123 -1.43 -13.31 -2.57
N MET A 124 -1.00 -14.48 -2.08
CA MET A 124 0.00 -14.61 -1.02
C MET A 124 0.85 -15.87 -1.21
N TYR A 125 2.04 -15.85 -0.63
CA TYR A 125 3.03 -16.91 -0.70
C TYR A 125 3.72 -17.11 0.65
N GLY A 126 4.34 -18.26 0.85
CA GLY A 126 5.30 -18.46 1.94
C GLY A 126 6.50 -17.51 1.81
N ILE A 127 7.25 -17.33 2.90
CA ILE A 127 8.38 -16.38 2.93
C ILE A 127 9.45 -16.72 1.89
N THR A 128 9.57 -17.95 1.41
CA THR A 128 10.50 -18.31 0.33
C THR A 128 9.84 -18.47 -1.04
N GLY A 129 8.53 -18.21 -1.14
CA GLY A 129 7.74 -18.32 -2.37
C GLY A 129 6.90 -19.60 -2.44
N GLU A 130 6.73 -20.33 -1.34
CA GLU A 130 5.90 -21.53 -1.27
C GLU A 130 4.43 -21.20 -1.58
N ARG A 131 3.75 -22.11 -2.28
CA ARG A 131 2.37 -21.94 -2.77
C ARG A 131 1.31 -22.67 -1.96
N ASP A 132 1.70 -23.74 -1.29
CA ASP A 132 0.80 -24.55 -0.46
C ASP A 132 0.69 -23.92 0.94
N LEU A 133 -0.39 -23.17 1.13
CA LEU A 133 -0.69 -22.43 2.37
C LEU A 133 -1.99 -22.91 3.00
N ARG A 134 -2.29 -24.21 2.84
CA ARG A 134 -3.56 -24.80 3.24
C ARG A 134 -3.93 -24.45 4.68
N GLU A 135 -5.09 -23.83 4.84
CA GLU A 135 -5.67 -23.48 6.13
C GLU A 135 -6.07 -24.72 6.92
N ARG A 136 -5.73 -24.73 8.21
CA ARG A 136 -6.01 -25.81 9.14
C ARG A 136 -6.32 -25.24 10.52
N GLU A 137 -7.36 -25.75 11.15
CA GLU A 137 -7.68 -25.44 12.54
C GLU A 137 -6.90 -26.34 13.50
N LEU A 138 -6.52 -25.78 14.65
CA LEU A 138 -5.80 -26.43 15.74
C LEU A 138 -6.70 -26.50 16.99
N PRO A 139 -7.70 -27.41 17.04
CA PRO A 139 -8.76 -27.40 18.06
C PRO A 139 -8.27 -27.72 19.49
N TRP A 140 -7.00 -28.14 19.65
CA TRP A 140 -6.39 -28.37 20.96
C TRP A 140 -5.77 -27.13 21.59
N LEU A 141 -5.66 -26.02 20.83
CA LEU A 141 -5.19 -24.75 21.35
C LEU A 141 -6.41 -23.90 21.75
N PRO A 142 -6.45 -23.35 22.98
CA PRO A 142 -7.57 -22.54 23.43
C PRO A 142 -7.65 -21.17 22.75
N GLY A 143 -6.58 -20.76 22.06
CA GLY A 143 -6.46 -19.44 21.45
C GLY A 143 -6.25 -18.31 22.46
N TYR A 144 -5.94 -17.12 21.95
CA TYR A 144 -5.69 -15.95 22.78
C TYR A 144 -6.99 -15.51 23.47
N GLU A 145 -6.96 -15.41 24.80
CA GLU A 145 -8.14 -15.10 25.63
C GLU A 145 -9.36 -16.01 25.36
N GLY A 146 -9.13 -17.25 24.93
CA GLY A 146 -10.21 -18.20 24.61
C GLY A 146 -10.83 -18.00 23.22
N SER A 147 -10.23 -17.17 22.36
CA SER A 147 -10.72 -16.92 21.00
C SER A 147 -10.38 -18.09 20.08
N ALA A 148 -11.41 -18.75 19.56
CA ALA A 148 -11.29 -19.94 18.73
C ALA A 148 -12.07 -19.73 17.41
N PRO A 149 -11.63 -20.36 16.29
CA PRO A 149 -10.57 -21.35 16.21
C PRO A 149 -9.17 -20.74 16.05
N VAL A 150 -8.14 -21.47 16.48
CA VAL A 150 -6.75 -21.17 16.11
C VAL A 150 -6.47 -21.78 14.74
N ARG A 151 -6.04 -20.96 13.77
CA ARG A 151 -5.74 -21.35 12.39
C ARG A 151 -4.24 -21.30 12.10
N VAL A 152 -3.80 -22.18 11.21
CA VAL A 152 -2.49 -22.09 10.54
C VAL A 152 -2.69 -22.27 9.04
N GLY A 153 -1.92 -21.57 8.23
CA GLY A 153 -2.28 -21.40 6.83
C GLY A 153 -3.41 -20.38 6.66
N ASN A 154 -3.74 -20.03 5.43
CA ASN A 154 -4.75 -19.02 5.16
C ASN A 154 -5.52 -19.36 3.88
N GLY A 155 -6.84 -19.50 4.02
CA GLY A 155 -7.73 -19.93 2.94
C GLY A 155 -7.89 -18.89 1.83
N ALA A 156 -7.44 -17.65 2.03
CA ALA A 156 -7.43 -16.67 0.95
C ALA A 156 -6.42 -17.03 -0.16
N ALA A 157 -5.49 -17.97 0.07
CA ALA A 157 -4.51 -18.40 -0.93
C ALA A 157 -5.13 -19.02 -2.20
N ASP A 158 -6.38 -19.48 -2.11
CA ASP A 158 -7.15 -20.06 -3.23
C ASP A 158 -8.15 -19.06 -3.85
N GLN A 159 -8.22 -17.82 -3.35
CA GLN A 159 -9.17 -16.81 -3.81
C GLN A 159 -8.72 -16.13 -5.11
N LEU A 160 -9.71 -15.65 -5.87
CA LEU A 160 -9.48 -14.73 -6.98
C LEU A 160 -9.55 -13.30 -6.46
N GLN A 161 -8.46 -12.54 -6.56
CA GLN A 161 -8.46 -11.11 -6.26
C GLN A 161 -7.98 -10.35 -7.49
N LEU A 162 -8.84 -9.52 -8.07
CA LEU A 162 -8.48 -8.78 -9.28
C LEU A 162 -7.66 -7.52 -8.96
N ASP A 163 -7.76 -7.02 -7.73
CA ASP A 163 -6.97 -5.87 -7.25
C ASP A 163 -5.47 -6.15 -7.21
N VAL A 164 -5.05 -7.40 -6.94
CA VAL A 164 -3.63 -7.76 -6.82
C VAL A 164 -2.82 -7.43 -8.08
N TYR A 165 -3.43 -7.53 -9.27
CA TYR A 165 -2.78 -7.16 -10.53
C TYR A 165 -2.46 -5.66 -10.57
N GLY A 166 -3.38 -4.83 -10.09
CA GLY A 166 -3.19 -3.39 -9.93
C GLY A 166 -2.10 -3.07 -8.92
N GLU A 167 -2.09 -3.73 -7.76
CA GLU A 167 -1.09 -3.51 -6.71
C GLU A 167 0.33 -3.82 -7.19
N VAL A 168 0.51 -4.97 -7.84
CA VAL A 168 1.81 -5.37 -8.38
C VAL A 168 2.26 -4.41 -9.49
N ILE A 169 1.39 -4.08 -10.43
CA ILE A 169 1.73 -3.17 -11.53
C ILE A 169 2.03 -1.75 -11.03
N ASP A 170 1.27 -1.23 -10.07
CA ASP A 170 1.53 0.10 -9.47
C ASP A 170 2.88 0.12 -8.75
N THR A 171 3.24 -0.98 -8.08
CA THR A 171 4.55 -1.11 -7.44
C THR A 171 5.70 -1.17 -8.45
N LEU A 172 5.53 -1.91 -9.55
CA LEU A 172 6.51 -1.94 -10.64
C LEU A 172 6.68 -0.54 -11.27
N TYR A 173 5.58 0.20 -11.41
CA TYR A 173 5.60 1.59 -11.86
C TYR A 173 6.36 2.49 -10.89
N LEU A 174 6.08 2.41 -9.59
CA LEU A 174 6.77 3.20 -8.57
C LEU A 174 8.27 2.86 -8.50
N ALA A 175 8.62 1.58 -8.62
CA ALA A 175 10.01 1.14 -8.67
C ALA A 175 10.73 1.77 -9.88
N HIS A 176 10.09 1.78 -11.05
CA HIS A 176 10.60 2.46 -12.24
C HIS A 176 10.80 3.97 -12.00
N GLN A 177 9.81 4.67 -11.44
CA GLN A 177 9.92 6.10 -11.11
C GLN A 177 11.05 6.38 -10.10
N SER A 178 11.33 5.44 -9.21
CA SER A 178 12.38 5.55 -8.20
C SER A 178 13.78 5.19 -8.73
N GLY A 179 13.90 4.89 -10.04
CA GLY A 179 15.17 4.55 -10.69
C GLY A 179 15.67 3.14 -10.39
N VAL A 180 14.80 2.24 -9.92
CA VAL A 180 15.13 0.83 -9.75
C VAL A 180 15.22 0.20 -11.14
N ALA A 181 16.42 -0.30 -11.50
CA ALA A 181 16.74 -0.69 -12.88
C ALA A 181 15.75 -1.70 -13.46
N HIS A 182 15.13 -1.38 -14.61
CA HIS A 182 14.26 -2.30 -15.31
C HIS A 182 15.07 -3.50 -15.85
N CYS A 183 14.52 -4.70 -15.77
CA CYS A 183 15.09 -5.89 -16.42
C CYS A 183 14.04 -6.56 -17.31
N ALA A 184 14.51 -7.30 -18.32
CA ALA A 184 13.66 -7.97 -19.30
C ALA A 184 12.59 -8.86 -18.64
N ASP A 185 12.95 -9.58 -17.58
CA ASP A 185 12.01 -10.46 -16.86
C ASP A 185 10.86 -9.68 -16.21
N THR A 186 11.12 -8.46 -15.71
CA THR A 186 10.08 -7.61 -15.13
C THR A 186 9.13 -7.09 -16.20
N ALA A 187 9.64 -6.75 -17.40
CA ALA A 187 8.82 -6.39 -18.56
C ALA A 187 7.90 -7.54 -18.98
N VAL A 188 8.45 -8.76 -19.09
CA VAL A 188 7.67 -9.95 -19.47
C VAL A 188 6.60 -10.26 -18.43
N LEU A 189 6.93 -10.19 -17.14
CA LEU A 189 5.94 -10.35 -16.07
C LEU A 189 4.84 -9.30 -16.18
N HIS A 190 5.19 -8.04 -16.36
CA HIS A 190 4.23 -6.95 -16.51
C HIS A 190 3.26 -7.19 -17.67
N GLN A 191 3.79 -7.46 -18.88
CA GLN A 191 3.01 -7.71 -20.09
C GLN A 191 2.00 -8.86 -19.87
N ARG A 192 2.47 -9.94 -19.25
CA ARG A 192 1.65 -11.09 -18.91
C ARG A 192 0.52 -10.78 -17.90
N LEU A 193 0.83 -9.99 -16.86
CA LEU A 193 -0.17 -9.58 -15.86
C LEU A 193 -1.27 -8.73 -16.50
N ILE A 194 -0.90 -7.76 -17.35
CA ILE A 194 -1.88 -6.90 -18.00
C ILE A 194 -2.71 -7.66 -19.03
N GLU A 195 -2.10 -8.56 -19.82
CA GLU A 195 -2.83 -9.42 -20.78
C GLU A 195 -3.90 -10.29 -20.10
N HIS A 196 -3.56 -10.87 -18.95
CA HIS A 196 -4.51 -11.67 -18.16
C HIS A 196 -5.64 -10.81 -17.58
N LEU A 197 -5.30 -9.66 -16.98
CA LEU A 197 -6.28 -8.75 -16.39
C LEU A 197 -7.27 -8.21 -17.43
N VAL A 198 -6.81 -7.85 -18.63
CA VAL A 198 -7.66 -7.35 -19.73
C VAL A 198 -8.79 -8.33 -20.07
N GLN A 199 -8.54 -9.64 -19.95
CA GLN A 199 -9.53 -10.67 -20.24
C GLN A 199 -10.56 -10.85 -19.13
N ARG A 200 -10.18 -10.60 -17.87
CA ARG A 200 -10.94 -11.03 -16.68
C ARG A 200 -11.44 -9.90 -15.79
N TRP A 201 -11.05 -8.64 -16.02
CA TRP A 201 -11.35 -7.52 -15.10
C TRP A 201 -12.84 -7.34 -14.76
N ARG A 202 -13.78 -7.81 -15.62
CA ARG A 202 -15.23 -7.75 -15.38
C ARG A 202 -15.80 -8.86 -14.48
N GLU A 203 -15.01 -9.90 -14.21
CA GLU A 203 -15.43 -11.02 -13.37
C GLU A 203 -15.67 -10.56 -11.93
N PRO A 204 -16.57 -11.21 -11.18
CA PRO A 204 -16.64 -11.03 -9.75
C PRO A 204 -15.44 -11.72 -9.07
N ASP A 205 -14.99 -11.14 -7.95
CA ASP A 205 -13.82 -11.56 -7.17
C ASP A 205 -14.11 -11.46 -5.66
N GLU A 206 -13.11 -11.72 -4.83
CA GLU A 206 -13.20 -11.75 -3.36
C GLU A 206 -12.77 -10.42 -2.70
N GLY A 207 -12.29 -9.46 -3.51
CA GLY A 207 -11.94 -8.11 -3.07
C GLY A 207 -10.74 -8.05 -2.13
N ILE A 208 -10.38 -6.82 -1.72
CA ILE A 208 -9.23 -6.54 -0.85
C ILE A 208 -9.36 -7.15 0.55
N TRP A 209 -10.60 -7.29 1.02
CA TRP A 209 -10.92 -7.85 2.34
C TRP A 209 -11.09 -9.37 2.33
N GLU A 210 -10.81 -10.03 1.22
CA GLU A 210 -10.70 -11.49 1.14
C GLU A 210 -11.99 -12.20 1.59
N ILE A 211 -13.14 -11.63 1.21
CA ILE A 211 -14.43 -12.03 1.77
C ILE A 211 -14.69 -13.53 1.55
N ARG A 212 -15.23 -14.19 2.58
CA ARG A 212 -15.57 -15.62 2.54
C ARG A 212 -16.94 -15.87 1.91
N GLY A 213 -17.74 -14.82 1.74
CA GLY A 213 -19.02 -14.81 1.05
C GLY A 213 -18.92 -15.01 -0.47
N ALA A 214 -20.05 -14.81 -1.17
CA ALA A 214 -20.09 -14.94 -2.62
C ALA A 214 -19.25 -13.85 -3.30
N ARG A 215 -18.53 -14.22 -4.38
CA ARG A 215 -17.79 -13.27 -5.22
C ARG A 215 -18.68 -12.14 -5.73
N ARG A 216 -18.14 -10.91 -5.73
CA ARG A 216 -18.85 -9.70 -6.19
C ARG A 216 -17.96 -8.88 -7.10
N ARG A 217 -18.54 -7.91 -7.81
CA ARG A 217 -17.77 -6.93 -8.56
C ARG A 217 -17.45 -5.77 -7.64
N PHE A 218 -16.41 -5.93 -6.82
CA PHE A 218 -15.98 -4.92 -5.87
C PHE A 218 -15.47 -3.66 -6.57
N VAL A 219 -15.90 -2.49 -6.08
CA VAL A 219 -15.49 -1.20 -6.67
C VAL A 219 -13.99 -1.03 -6.58
N HIS A 220 -13.39 -1.34 -5.43
CA HIS A 220 -11.94 -1.31 -5.26
C HIS A 220 -11.21 -2.14 -6.31
N SER A 221 -11.61 -3.39 -6.52
CA SER A 221 -10.98 -4.27 -7.53
C SER A 221 -11.08 -3.71 -8.94
N LYS A 222 -12.16 -3.02 -9.29
CA LYS A 222 -12.31 -2.39 -10.62
C LYS A 222 -11.50 -1.10 -10.73
N VAL A 223 -11.35 -0.33 -9.65
CA VAL A 223 -10.41 0.80 -9.58
C VAL A 223 -8.98 0.31 -9.74
N MET A 224 -8.58 -0.77 -9.07
CA MET A 224 -7.23 -1.33 -9.21
C MET A 224 -6.98 -1.94 -10.59
N ALA A 225 -8.01 -2.49 -11.24
CA ALA A 225 -7.91 -2.85 -12.66
C ALA A 225 -7.67 -1.63 -13.56
N TRP A 226 -8.31 -0.48 -13.27
CA TRP A 226 -8.03 0.78 -13.95
C TRP A 226 -6.59 1.25 -13.70
N VAL A 227 -6.10 1.16 -12.45
CA VAL A 227 -4.72 1.53 -12.07
C VAL A 227 -3.71 0.72 -12.86
N ALA A 228 -3.89 -0.60 -12.95
CA ALA A 228 -3.04 -1.47 -13.75
C ALA A 228 -2.91 -0.98 -15.20
N VAL A 229 -4.03 -0.67 -15.85
CA VAL A 229 -4.04 -0.17 -17.23
C VAL A 229 -3.38 1.21 -17.32
N ASP A 230 -3.71 2.14 -16.40
CA ASP A 230 -3.12 3.48 -16.37
C ASP A 230 -1.60 3.46 -16.24
N ARG A 231 -1.07 2.70 -15.27
CA ARG A 231 0.37 2.59 -15.06
C ARG A 231 1.08 1.92 -16.22
N THR A 232 0.45 0.93 -16.84
CA THR A 232 0.97 0.29 -18.05
C THR A 232 1.14 1.29 -19.19
N ILE A 233 0.13 2.12 -19.45
CA ILE A 233 0.21 3.18 -20.47
C ILE A 233 1.36 4.13 -20.16
N ARG A 234 1.48 4.60 -18.91
CA ARG A 234 2.55 5.52 -18.52
C ARG A 234 3.95 4.93 -18.67
N LEU A 235 4.13 3.65 -18.37
CA LEU A 235 5.41 2.96 -18.58
C LEU A 235 5.75 2.81 -20.07
N ALA A 236 4.76 2.50 -20.90
CA ALA A 236 4.96 2.42 -22.34
C ALA A 236 5.32 3.79 -22.94
N GLU A 237 4.62 4.86 -22.54
CA GLU A 237 4.93 6.24 -22.95
C GLU A 237 6.31 6.71 -22.50
N ALA A 238 6.78 6.23 -21.33
CA ALA A 238 8.13 6.49 -20.83
C ALA A 238 9.22 5.65 -21.52
N GLY A 239 8.86 4.76 -22.46
CA GLY A 239 9.78 3.84 -23.13
C GLY A 239 10.29 2.70 -22.25
N ALA A 240 9.65 2.46 -21.10
CA ALA A 240 9.98 1.38 -20.19
C ALA A 240 9.37 0.04 -20.62
N LEU A 241 8.29 0.07 -21.41
CA LEU A 241 7.64 -1.10 -21.99
C LEU A 241 7.45 -0.89 -23.50
N ASP A 242 7.70 -1.93 -24.27
CA ASP A 242 7.40 -1.95 -25.71
C ASP A 242 6.06 -2.63 -25.94
N MET A 243 4.99 -1.83 -26.14
CA MET A 243 3.63 -2.32 -26.37
C MET A 243 2.72 -1.28 -27.03
N ASP A 244 1.68 -1.75 -27.71
CA ASP A 244 0.65 -0.87 -28.28
C ASP A 244 -0.28 -0.32 -27.18
N VAL A 245 -0.24 1.00 -27.00
CA VAL A 245 -1.01 1.70 -25.97
C VAL A 245 -2.45 2.00 -26.40
N ALA A 246 -2.77 1.99 -27.69
CA ALA A 246 -4.07 2.46 -28.17
C ALA A 246 -5.25 1.62 -27.61
N PRO A 247 -5.21 0.27 -27.62
CA PRO A 247 -6.26 -0.54 -26.99
C PRO A 247 -6.37 -0.33 -25.48
N LEU A 248 -5.24 -0.07 -24.81
CA LEU A 248 -5.21 0.17 -23.36
C LEU A 248 -5.84 1.52 -23.00
N VAL A 249 -5.64 2.56 -23.82
CA VAL A 249 -6.28 3.87 -23.61
C VAL A 249 -7.80 3.76 -23.67
N GLU A 250 -8.32 3.02 -24.66
CA GLU A 250 -9.76 2.75 -24.78
C GLU A 250 -10.28 1.94 -23.58
N LEU A 251 -9.55 0.90 -23.18
CA LEU A 251 -9.90 0.08 -22.03
C LEU A 251 -9.91 0.90 -20.72
N ARG A 252 -8.90 1.74 -20.48
CA ARG A 252 -8.84 2.62 -19.32
C ARG A 252 -10.08 3.51 -19.23
N ALA A 253 -10.49 4.12 -20.35
CA ALA A 253 -11.69 4.95 -20.41
C ALA A 253 -12.98 4.14 -20.18
N MET A 254 -13.01 2.89 -20.65
CA MET A 254 -14.13 1.96 -20.46
C MET A 254 -14.29 1.55 -19.00
N ILE A 255 -13.20 1.14 -18.34
CA ILE A 255 -13.23 0.76 -16.92
C ILE A 255 -13.64 1.97 -16.07
N HIS A 256 -13.05 3.14 -16.31
CA HIS A 256 -13.38 4.37 -15.58
C HIS A 256 -14.88 4.68 -15.65
N ARG A 257 -15.45 4.66 -16.86
CA ARG A 257 -16.89 4.89 -17.06
C ARG A 257 -17.73 3.84 -16.34
N GLU A 258 -17.40 2.56 -16.49
CA GLU A 258 -18.16 1.48 -15.88
C GLU A 258 -18.17 1.55 -14.35
N VAL A 259 -17.04 1.88 -13.73
CA VAL A 259 -16.93 2.10 -12.27
C VAL A 259 -17.76 3.30 -11.84
N CYS A 260 -17.67 4.42 -12.55
CA CYS A 260 -18.45 5.62 -12.24
C CYS A 260 -19.96 5.40 -12.40
N ASP A 261 -20.37 4.58 -13.36
CA ASP A 261 -21.79 4.34 -13.64
C ASP A 261 -22.40 3.28 -12.72
N LYS A 262 -21.65 2.23 -12.35
CA LYS A 262 -22.17 1.07 -11.61
C LYS A 262 -21.74 0.99 -10.15
N GLY A 263 -20.64 1.64 -9.79
CA GLY A 263 -20.06 1.61 -8.44
C GLY A 263 -20.37 2.84 -7.61
N PHE A 264 -21.08 3.83 -8.18
CA PHE A 264 -21.41 5.09 -7.52
C PHE A 264 -22.91 5.18 -7.24
N ASP A 265 -23.26 5.56 -6.02
CA ASP A 265 -24.62 5.90 -5.62
C ASP A 265 -24.82 7.43 -5.74
N PRO A 266 -25.56 7.92 -6.76
CA PRO A 266 -25.78 9.35 -6.95
C PRO A 266 -26.77 9.96 -5.95
N VAL A 267 -27.57 9.14 -5.25
CA VAL A 267 -28.51 9.62 -4.24
C VAL A 267 -27.77 9.93 -2.94
N ARG A 268 -26.86 9.04 -2.53
CA ARG A 268 -26.02 9.22 -1.33
C ARG A 268 -24.71 9.96 -1.59
N ASN A 269 -24.39 10.20 -2.86
CA ASN A 269 -23.16 10.84 -3.32
C ASN A 269 -21.90 10.11 -2.83
N THR A 270 -21.86 8.78 -2.99
CA THR A 270 -20.75 7.95 -2.51
C THR A 270 -20.49 6.76 -3.43
N PHE A 271 -19.23 6.36 -3.56
CA PHE A 271 -18.92 5.01 -4.05
C PHE A 271 -19.36 3.96 -3.03
N THR A 272 -19.81 2.81 -3.51
CA THR A 272 -20.27 1.70 -2.68
C THR A 272 -19.29 0.53 -2.74
N GLN A 273 -19.47 -0.48 -1.90
CA GLN A 273 -18.58 -1.63 -1.78
C GLN A 273 -18.46 -2.42 -3.10
N SER A 274 -19.59 -2.69 -3.74
CA SER A 274 -19.64 -3.48 -4.97
C SER A 274 -20.80 -3.03 -5.86
N TYR A 275 -20.71 -3.35 -7.16
CA TYR A 275 -21.72 -2.93 -8.13
C TYR A 275 -23.12 -3.40 -7.73
N GLY A 276 -24.05 -2.44 -7.64
CA GLY A 276 -25.44 -2.68 -7.24
C GLY A 276 -25.66 -2.82 -5.73
N SER A 277 -24.62 -2.73 -4.90
CA SER A 277 -24.74 -2.66 -3.44
C SER A 277 -24.98 -1.21 -2.99
N GLN A 278 -25.67 -1.05 -1.85
CA GLN A 278 -25.75 0.20 -1.10
C GLN A 278 -24.73 0.24 0.05
N GLU A 279 -24.04 -0.85 0.36
CA GLU A 279 -23.08 -0.87 1.47
C GLU A 279 -21.85 0.00 1.19
N LEU A 280 -21.31 0.62 2.24
CA LEU A 280 -20.06 1.37 2.18
C LEU A 280 -18.85 0.44 2.31
N ASP A 281 -17.70 0.93 1.86
CA ASP A 281 -16.41 0.27 2.04
C ASP A 281 -15.32 1.33 2.15
N ALA A 282 -14.50 1.24 3.20
CA ALA A 282 -13.39 2.15 3.43
C ALA A 282 -12.34 2.12 2.31
N ALA A 283 -12.22 1.02 1.56
CA ALA A 283 -11.31 0.91 0.41
C ALA A 283 -11.62 1.93 -0.70
N THR A 284 -12.84 2.50 -0.73
CA THR A 284 -13.18 3.59 -1.66
C THR A 284 -12.44 4.90 -1.36
N LEU A 285 -11.89 5.07 -0.15
CA LEU A 285 -11.03 6.21 0.21
C LEU A 285 -9.71 6.24 -0.58
N LEU A 286 -9.30 5.13 -1.21
CA LEU A 286 -8.10 5.06 -2.06
C LEU A 286 -8.28 5.69 -3.45
N ILE A 287 -9.51 6.01 -3.86
CA ILE A 287 -9.83 6.60 -5.17
C ILE A 287 -8.98 7.85 -5.50
N PRO A 288 -8.91 8.88 -4.62
CA PRO A 288 -8.08 10.05 -4.91
C PRO A 288 -6.58 9.73 -4.91
N ARG A 289 -6.14 8.82 -4.05
CA ARG A 289 -4.72 8.45 -3.91
C ARG A 289 -4.19 7.71 -5.15
N THR A 290 -5.00 6.85 -5.74
CA THR A 290 -4.65 6.12 -6.97
C THR A 290 -4.69 7.00 -8.22
N GLY A 291 -5.32 8.18 -8.13
CA GLY A 291 -5.55 9.07 -9.26
C GLY A 291 -6.70 8.63 -10.16
N PHE A 292 -7.57 7.72 -9.69
CA PHE A 292 -8.76 7.28 -10.42
C PHE A 292 -9.73 8.43 -10.67
N LEU A 293 -9.92 9.29 -9.65
CA LEU A 293 -10.60 10.58 -9.77
C LEU A 293 -9.79 11.69 -9.11
N PRO A 294 -9.90 12.94 -9.59
CA PRO A 294 -9.31 14.11 -8.92
C PRO A 294 -9.81 14.27 -7.48
N PRO A 295 -8.96 14.72 -6.53
CA PRO A 295 -9.37 14.93 -5.15
C PRO A 295 -10.50 15.94 -4.94
N ASP A 296 -10.67 16.90 -5.85
CA ASP A 296 -11.73 17.92 -5.84
C ASP A 296 -13.03 17.46 -6.56
N ASP A 297 -13.08 16.23 -7.08
CA ASP A 297 -14.29 15.67 -7.66
C ASP A 297 -15.39 15.54 -6.59
N PRO A 298 -16.62 16.05 -6.83
CA PRO A 298 -17.72 15.97 -5.86
C PRO A 298 -18.04 14.56 -5.36
N ARG A 299 -17.77 13.53 -6.17
CA ARG A 299 -17.98 12.13 -5.82
C ARG A 299 -16.92 11.63 -4.84
N VAL A 300 -15.69 12.11 -4.96
CA VAL A 300 -14.60 11.82 -4.01
C VAL A 300 -14.91 12.45 -2.66
N ILE A 301 -15.24 13.75 -2.66
CA ILE A 301 -15.58 14.49 -1.43
C ILE A 301 -16.77 13.80 -0.73
N GLY A 302 -17.83 13.48 -1.47
CA GLY A 302 -19.00 12.80 -0.94
C GLY A 302 -18.70 11.41 -0.38
N THR A 303 -17.80 10.66 -1.01
CA THR A 303 -17.36 9.35 -0.52
C THR A 303 -16.61 9.46 0.81
N VAL A 304 -15.67 10.41 0.93
CA VAL A 304 -14.96 10.67 2.19
C VAL A 304 -15.94 11.05 3.30
N ASP A 305 -16.90 11.91 2.99
CA ASP A 305 -17.91 12.36 3.95
C ASP A 305 -18.88 11.24 4.36
N ALA A 306 -19.26 10.37 3.43
CA ALA A 306 -20.12 9.21 3.71
C ALA A 306 -19.40 8.19 4.60
N VAL A 307 -18.17 7.80 4.25
CA VAL A 307 -17.38 6.86 5.06
C VAL A 307 -17.13 7.41 6.47
N ARG A 308 -16.75 8.69 6.60
CA ARG A 308 -16.56 9.32 7.91
C ARG A 308 -17.85 9.35 8.75
N ARG A 309 -19.00 9.57 8.12
CA ARG A 309 -20.28 9.71 8.83
C ARG A 309 -20.88 8.36 9.23
N GLU A 310 -20.78 7.36 8.36
CA GLU A 310 -21.59 6.14 8.46
C GLU A 310 -20.76 4.89 8.76
N LEU A 311 -19.44 4.95 8.57
CA LEU A 311 -18.52 3.82 8.81
C LEU A 311 -17.53 4.07 9.95
N SER A 312 -17.68 5.21 10.64
CA SER A 312 -16.86 5.52 11.82
C SER A 312 -17.61 5.17 13.11
N THR A 313 -16.87 4.76 14.12
CA THR A 313 -17.33 4.65 15.51
C THR A 313 -17.77 6.01 16.04
N ASP A 314 -18.44 6.05 17.18
CA ASP A 314 -18.74 7.31 17.89
C ASP A 314 -17.47 8.11 18.20
N ASP A 315 -16.37 7.39 18.40
CA ASP A 315 -15.03 7.92 18.59
C ASP A 315 -14.34 8.30 17.27
N GLY A 316 -14.98 8.19 16.11
CA GLY A 316 -14.43 8.61 14.83
C GLY A 316 -13.35 7.69 14.25
N LEU A 317 -13.26 6.44 14.73
CA LEU A 317 -12.39 5.42 14.14
C LEU A 317 -13.14 4.61 13.08
N VAL A 318 -12.50 4.29 11.96
CA VAL A 318 -13.15 3.72 10.76
C VAL A 318 -13.10 2.19 10.74
N TYR A 319 -14.24 1.55 10.45
CA TYR A 319 -14.36 0.11 10.14
C TYR A 319 -14.07 -0.19 8.66
N ARG A 320 -13.81 -1.46 8.29
CA ARG A 320 -13.59 -1.82 6.87
C ARG A 320 -14.85 -1.65 6.04
N TYR A 321 -15.95 -2.20 6.55
CA TYR A 321 -17.30 -2.20 5.99
C TYR A 321 -18.29 -2.54 7.11
N PRO A 322 -19.61 -2.35 6.92
CA PRO A 322 -20.59 -2.72 7.95
C PRO A 322 -20.57 -4.23 8.21
N THR A 323 -20.24 -4.62 9.43
CA THR A 323 -20.47 -5.97 9.96
C THR A 323 -21.90 -6.07 10.52
N CYS A 324 -22.42 -7.27 10.69
CA CYS A 324 -23.82 -7.47 11.10
C CYS A 324 -23.98 -8.28 12.39
N GLY A 325 -23.01 -8.17 13.32
CA GLY A 325 -23.11 -8.79 14.64
C GLY A 325 -23.42 -10.29 14.56
N GLU A 326 -24.53 -10.73 15.16
CA GLU A 326 -24.90 -12.15 15.23
C GLU A 326 -25.36 -12.77 13.89
N ASP A 327 -25.74 -11.95 12.90
CA ASP A 327 -26.12 -12.43 11.58
C ASP A 327 -24.90 -12.61 10.66
N VAL A 328 -25.02 -13.46 9.63
CA VAL A 328 -23.95 -13.65 8.65
C VAL A 328 -23.91 -12.47 7.68
N GLY A 329 -22.75 -11.82 7.61
CA GLY A 329 -22.53 -10.64 6.77
C GLY A 329 -22.39 -10.93 5.30
N VAL A 330 -22.28 -9.84 4.53
CA VAL A 330 -21.93 -9.91 3.11
C VAL A 330 -20.57 -10.59 2.90
N ASP A 331 -19.70 -10.48 3.90
CA ASP A 331 -18.40 -11.13 4.01
C ASP A 331 -18.47 -12.64 4.31
N GLY A 332 -19.65 -13.17 4.64
CA GLY A 332 -19.87 -14.58 4.96
C GLY A 332 -19.45 -14.98 6.37
N LEU A 333 -19.26 -14.02 7.28
CA LEU A 333 -18.80 -14.24 8.65
C LEU A 333 -19.84 -13.72 9.65
N THR A 334 -19.80 -14.26 10.87
CA THR A 334 -20.53 -13.75 12.03
C THR A 334 -19.61 -12.90 12.89
N GLY A 335 -20.18 -12.20 13.86
CA GLY A 335 -19.43 -11.33 14.76
C GLY A 335 -19.03 -10.01 14.12
N ASP A 336 -18.50 -9.15 14.96
CA ASP A 336 -18.01 -7.83 14.57
C ASP A 336 -16.47 -7.86 14.50
N GLU A 337 -15.88 -6.68 14.24
CA GLU A 337 -14.44 -6.46 14.18
C GLU A 337 -14.08 -5.17 14.92
N GLY A 338 -12.81 -4.97 15.20
CA GLY A 338 -12.30 -3.68 15.68
C GLY A 338 -12.21 -2.64 14.56
N ALA A 339 -12.00 -1.38 14.94
CA ALA A 339 -11.74 -0.34 13.94
C ALA A 339 -10.36 -0.54 13.32
N PHE A 340 -10.28 -0.53 11.99
CA PHE A 340 -9.10 -0.95 11.26
C PHE A 340 -8.12 0.21 11.05
N PHE A 341 -6.90 0.10 11.57
CA PHE A 341 -5.93 1.21 11.56
C PHE A 341 -5.63 1.73 10.15
N LEU A 342 -5.48 0.84 9.16
CA LEU A 342 -5.25 1.24 7.77
C LEU A 342 -6.40 2.10 7.20
N CYS A 343 -7.66 1.75 7.48
CA CYS A 343 -8.81 2.51 7.03
C CYS A 343 -8.84 3.92 7.64
N ASN A 344 -8.38 4.05 8.88
CA ASN A 344 -8.20 5.35 9.52
C ASN A 344 -7.11 6.20 8.83
N PHE A 345 -5.98 5.60 8.45
CA PHE A 345 -4.96 6.31 7.68
C PHE A 345 -5.44 6.68 6.27
N TRP A 346 -6.26 5.84 5.62
CA TRP A 346 -6.91 6.23 4.36
C TRP A 346 -7.88 7.40 4.54
N LEU A 347 -8.56 7.49 5.70
CA LEU A 347 -9.39 8.66 6.00
C LEU A 347 -8.53 9.91 6.22
N VAL A 348 -7.40 9.81 6.93
CA VAL A 348 -6.42 10.90 7.03
C VAL A 348 -6.02 11.39 5.64
N ASP A 349 -5.66 10.48 4.74
CA ASP A 349 -5.27 10.83 3.37
C ASP A 349 -6.42 11.46 2.60
N GLY A 350 -7.64 10.90 2.70
CA GLY A 350 -8.84 11.43 2.05
C GLY A 350 -9.17 12.85 2.52
N LEU A 351 -9.12 13.11 3.84
CA LEU A 351 -9.30 14.44 4.42
C LEU A 351 -8.25 15.41 3.89
N ALA A 352 -6.97 15.02 3.92
CA ALA A 352 -5.87 15.85 3.45
C ALA A 352 -6.05 16.21 1.96
N LEU A 353 -6.22 15.22 1.10
CA LEU A 353 -6.36 15.39 -0.36
C LEU A 353 -7.60 16.21 -0.75
N THR A 354 -8.69 16.13 0.03
CA THR A 354 -9.92 16.91 -0.19
C THR A 354 -9.88 18.31 0.43
N GLY A 355 -8.70 18.80 0.84
CA GLY A 355 -8.52 20.17 1.31
C GLY A 355 -8.83 20.40 2.79
N ARG A 356 -8.80 19.35 3.62
CA ARG A 356 -9.03 19.40 5.08
C ARG A 356 -7.78 18.95 5.87
N PRO A 357 -6.63 19.64 5.71
CA PRO A 357 -5.36 19.20 6.28
C PRO A 357 -5.31 19.24 7.80
N ASP A 358 -6.04 20.15 8.45
CA ASP A 358 -6.06 20.23 9.91
C ASP A 358 -6.84 19.06 10.52
N GLU A 359 -8.01 18.71 9.97
CA GLU A 359 -8.75 17.52 10.40
C GLU A 359 -7.96 16.23 10.15
N ALA A 360 -7.23 16.16 9.04
CA ALA A 360 -6.33 15.04 8.75
C ALA A 360 -5.21 14.93 9.78
N ARG A 361 -4.61 16.06 10.19
CA ARG A 361 -3.55 16.12 11.20
C ARG A 361 -4.06 15.68 12.57
N ASP A 362 -5.21 16.18 12.99
CA ASP A 362 -5.82 15.84 14.28
C ASP A 362 -6.11 14.33 14.37
N LEU A 363 -6.67 13.75 13.30
CA LEU A 363 -6.90 12.30 13.23
C LEU A 363 -5.57 11.54 13.24
N PHE A 364 -4.57 11.97 12.46
CA PHE A 364 -3.26 11.31 12.41
C PHE A 364 -2.58 11.28 13.79
N GLU A 365 -2.55 12.40 14.50
CA GLU A 365 -1.94 12.51 15.83
C GLU A 365 -2.69 11.67 16.87
N ARG A 366 -4.02 11.56 16.75
CA ARG A 366 -4.81 10.64 17.57
C ARG A 366 -4.43 9.18 17.31
N LEU A 367 -4.26 8.77 16.05
CA LEU A 367 -3.82 7.41 15.72
C LEU A 367 -2.42 7.13 16.27
N LEU A 368 -1.52 8.12 16.26
CA LEU A 368 -0.20 7.99 16.88
C LEU A 368 -0.27 7.77 18.40
N ALA A 369 -1.32 8.25 19.07
CA ALA A 369 -1.51 8.04 20.51
C ALA A 369 -2.02 6.62 20.86
N LEU A 370 -2.53 5.86 19.87
CA LEU A 370 -3.00 4.48 20.06
C LEU A 370 -1.89 3.43 19.92
N ARG A 371 -0.68 3.84 19.54
CA ARG A 371 0.50 2.99 19.53
C ARG A 371 0.84 2.52 20.94
N ASN A 372 1.41 1.32 21.04
CA ASN A 372 1.91 0.84 22.33
C ASN A 372 3.20 1.59 22.75
N ASP A 373 3.77 1.21 23.89
CA ASP A 373 5.02 1.73 24.45
C ASP A 373 6.24 1.60 23.53
N LEU A 374 6.21 0.65 22.59
CA LEU A 374 7.23 0.47 21.55
C LEU A 374 6.96 1.27 20.28
N GLY A 375 5.83 1.98 20.20
CA GLY A 375 5.38 2.69 19.01
C GLY A 375 4.76 1.79 17.94
N LEU A 376 4.27 0.61 18.31
CA LEU A 376 3.73 -0.42 17.41
C LEU A 376 2.20 -0.40 17.32
N LEU A 377 1.69 -0.79 16.16
CA LEU A 377 0.26 -0.93 15.84
C LEU A 377 -0.07 -2.38 15.44
N ALA A 378 -1.17 -2.89 15.96
CA ALA A 378 -1.84 -4.10 15.49
C ALA A 378 -2.68 -3.79 14.25
N GLU A 379 -3.48 -4.76 13.84
CA GLU A 379 -4.42 -4.66 12.74
C GLU A 379 -5.59 -3.71 13.05
N GLU A 380 -6.16 -3.87 14.24
CA GLU A 380 -7.38 -3.19 14.65
C GLU A 380 -7.26 -2.61 16.06
N TYR A 381 -8.24 -1.78 16.40
CA TYR A 381 -8.41 -1.20 17.71
C TYR A 381 -9.85 -1.33 18.18
N ASP A 382 -10.04 -1.84 19.40
CA ASP A 382 -11.31 -1.84 20.09
C ASP A 382 -11.50 -0.48 20.79
N PRO A 383 -12.41 0.39 20.33
CA PRO A 383 -12.67 1.67 20.98
C PRO A 383 -13.36 1.53 22.35
N VAL A 384 -14.09 0.43 22.58
CA VAL A 384 -14.86 0.19 23.81
C VAL A 384 -13.93 -0.30 24.92
N GLN A 385 -13.13 -1.33 24.64
CA GLN A 385 -12.16 -1.86 25.61
C GLN A 385 -10.82 -1.11 25.59
N GLN A 386 -10.63 -0.19 24.64
CA GLN A 386 -9.43 0.62 24.47
C GLN A 386 -8.14 -0.20 24.32
N ARG A 387 -8.20 -1.26 23.50
CA ARG A 387 -7.07 -2.18 23.27
C ARG A 387 -6.85 -2.46 21.78
N GLN A 388 -5.61 -2.80 21.43
CA GLN A 388 -5.29 -3.27 20.09
C GLN A 388 -5.79 -4.72 19.90
N LEU A 389 -6.28 -5.03 18.69
CA LEU A 389 -6.86 -6.31 18.27
C LEU A 389 -6.23 -6.78 16.94
N GLY A 390 -6.47 -8.05 16.60
CA GLY A 390 -5.95 -8.70 15.39
C GLY A 390 -4.44 -8.92 15.43
N ASN A 391 -3.85 -9.20 14.28
CA ASN A 391 -2.44 -9.56 14.19
C ASN A 391 -1.48 -8.40 14.57
N PHE A 392 -0.29 -8.72 15.11
CA PHE A 392 0.60 -7.73 15.73
C PHE A 392 2.11 -8.03 15.60
N PRO A 393 2.96 -7.01 15.38
CA PRO A 393 2.60 -5.74 14.76
C PRO A 393 2.13 -6.01 13.32
N GLN A 394 1.25 -5.18 12.80
CA GLN A 394 0.67 -5.38 11.48
C GLN A 394 1.30 -4.44 10.46
N ALA A 395 1.75 -5.00 9.33
CA ALA A 395 2.44 -4.24 8.30
C ALA A 395 1.58 -3.10 7.75
N PHE A 396 0.30 -3.37 7.42
CA PHE A 396 -0.61 -2.36 6.87
C PHE A 396 -0.70 -1.09 7.71
N SER A 397 -0.78 -1.21 9.01
CA SER A 397 -0.96 -0.08 9.92
C SER A 397 0.30 0.78 9.96
N HIS A 398 1.47 0.14 9.99
CA HIS A 398 2.74 0.82 9.88
C HIS A 398 2.96 1.46 8.50
N MET A 399 2.46 0.84 7.43
CA MET A 399 2.50 1.41 6.08
C MET A 399 1.59 2.63 5.95
N GLY A 400 0.35 2.54 6.41
CA GLY A 400 -0.61 3.64 6.42
C GLY A 400 -0.05 4.85 7.18
N LEU A 401 0.57 4.60 8.34
CA LEU A 401 1.26 5.64 9.12
C LEU A 401 2.33 6.36 8.30
N ILE A 402 3.25 5.63 7.67
CA ILE A 402 4.33 6.22 6.88
C ILE A 402 3.75 7.00 5.69
N GLN A 403 2.79 6.41 4.99
CA GLN A 403 2.18 7.00 3.81
C GLN A 403 1.43 8.31 4.11
N SER A 404 0.65 8.35 5.19
CA SER A 404 -0.01 9.57 5.63
C SER A 404 0.99 10.62 6.13
N ALA A 405 2.05 10.21 6.85
CA ALA A 405 3.11 11.13 7.28
C ALA A 405 3.85 11.80 6.10
N LEU A 406 4.12 11.05 5.03
CA LEU A 406 4.69 11.57 3.79
C LEU A 406 3.74 12.57 3.12
N LEU A 407 2.47 12.22 3.00
CA LEU A 407 1.45 13.07 2.38
C LEU A 407 1.27 14.38 3.15
N LEU A 408 1.12 14.32 4.48
CA LEU A 408 0.98 15.50 5.32
C LEU A 408 2.21 16.42 5.23
N GLN A 409 3.43 15.86 5.16
CA GLN A 409 4.64 16.65 4.94
C GLN A 409 4.63 17.35 3.57
N GLN A 410 4.25 16.62 2.52
CA GLN A 410 4.17 17.16 1.16
C GLN A 410 3.18 18.33 1.09
N MET A 411 2.00 18.18 1.68
CA MET A 411 0.96 19.22 1.70
C MET A 411 1.37 20.44 2.54
N ALA A 412 2.04 20.24 3.67
CA ALA A 412 2.55 21.34 4.48
C ALA A 412 3.62 22.16 3.72
N THR A 413 4.48 21.48 2.96
CA THR A 413 5.52 22.13 2.14
C THR A 413 4.91 22.94 0.98
N GLN A 414 3.84 22.45 0.37
CA GLN A 414 3.11 23.15 -0.69
C GLN A 414 2.30 24.35 -0.17
N SER A 415 1.85 24.30 1.09
CA SER A 415 1.05 25.35 1.74
C SER A 415 1.91 26.45 2.38
N ALA A 416 3.22 26.23 2.54
CA ALA A 416 4.13 27.23 3.07
C ALA A 416 4.20 28.43 2.11
N PRO A 417 3.94 29.67 2.56
CA PRO A 417 4.11 30.84 1.71
C PRO A 417 5.56 30.89 1.24
N CYS A 418 5.76 31.00 -0.07
CA CYS A 418 7.06 31.16 -0.70
C CYS A 418 7.70 32.49 -0.25
N HIS A 419 8.30 32.49 0.93
CA HIS A 419 9.26 33.51 1.36
C HIS A 419 10.64 33.18 0.80
N ALA A 420 10.71 33.12 -0.52
CA ALA A 420 11.94 33.27 -1.27
C ALA A 420 11.60 34.06 -2.53
N ALA A 421 11.73 35.39 -2.43
CA ALA A 421 11.89 36.24 -3.59
C ALA A 421 13.20 35.85 -4.29
N LEU A 422 13.16 34.79 -5.10
CA LEU A 422 14.16 34.56 -6.12
C LEU A 422 13.91 35.58 -7.21
N ALA A 423 14.74 36.62 -7.18
CA ALA A 423 14.82 37.62 -8.23
C ALA A 423 14.89 36.94 -9.60
N VAL A 424 13.88 37.19 -10.43
CA VAL A 424 13.90 36.88 -11.86
C VAL A 424 15.11 37.62 -12.46
N PRO A 425 16.09 36.94 -13.08
CA PRO A 425 17.13 37.64 -13.82
C PRO A 425 16.48 38.29 -15.05
N ALA A 426 16.58 39.60 -15.15
CA ALA A 426 16.12 40.34 -16.32
C ALA A 426 16.80 39.84 -17.61
N PRO A 427 16.11 39.84 -18.76
CA PRO A 427 16.69 39.39 -20.02
C PRO A 427 17.87 40.29 -20.41
N ARG A 428 19.03 39.67 -20.64
CA ARG A 428 20.23 40.37 -21.14
C ARG A 428 19.93 40.99 -22.50
N SER A 429 19.78 42.31 -22.53
CA SER A 429 19.79 43.11 -23.74
C SER A 429 21.16 43.01 -24.43
N ALA A 430 21.20 42.58 -25.68
CA ALA A 430 22.39 42.60 -26.51
C ALA A 430 22.79 44.07 -26.81
N SER A 431 23.74 44.61 -26.05
CA SER A 431 24.38 45.89 -26.38
C SER A 431 25.45 45.66 -27.44
N ARG A 432 25.16 46.07 -28.68
CA ARG A 432 26.14 46.30 -29.75
C ARG A 432 27.15 47.37 -29.30
N SER A 433 28.39 46.99 -29.02
CA SER A 433 29.48 47.98 -28.93
C SER A 433 30.03 48.27 -30.32
N ARG A 434 29.72 49.45 -30.85
CA ARG A 434 30.53 50.09 -31.89
C ARG A 434 31.91 50.41 -31.31
N ARG A 435 32.97 49.88 -31.92
CA ARG A 435 34.29 50.55 -31.93
C ARG A 435 34.66 50.79 -33.39
N GLN A 436 34.80 52.07 -33.72
CA GLN A 436 35.37 52.54 -34.97
C GLN A 436 36.84 52.88 -34.76
N SER A 437 37.62 52.60 -35.80
CA SER A 437 38.79 53.34 -36.29
C SER A 437 40.10 53.26 -35.51
N THR A 438 41.11 52.59 -36.09
CA THR A 438 42.28 53.17 -36.81
C THR A 438 43.15 51.97 -37.27
N ALA A 439 43.24 51.67 -38.57
CA ALA A 439 44.21 52.16 -39.57
C ALA A 439 45.50 51.29 -39.66
N ASP A 440 45.97 51.15 -40.91
CA ASP A 440 47.23 50.59 -41.43
C ASP A 440 47.33 49.06 -41.68
N LEU A 441 47.21 48.60 -42.95
CA LEU A 441 48.27 48.42 -43.98
C LEU A 441 49.21 47.25 -43.58
N THR A 442 49.28 46.09 -44.24
CA THR A 442 49.69 45.80 -45.64
C THR A 442 49.59 44.26 -45.88
N PRO A 443 49.58 43.76 -47.13
CA PRO A 443 49.34 42.35 -47.48
C PRO A 443 50.60 41.59 -47.93
N GLN A 444 50.64 40.25 -47.74
CA GLN A 444 51.43 39.28 -48.53
C GLN A 444 51.01 37.84 -48.11
N HIS A 445 50.31 37.11 -48.96
CA HIS A 445 50.83 36.04 -49.84
C HIS A 445 51.44 34.82 -49.12
N ALA A 446 50.69 33.72 -49.06
CA ALA A 446 50.92 32.48 -49.83
C ALA A 446 49.77 31.51 -49.58
#